data_AF-A0A7L3EM89-F1
#
_entry.id   AF-A0A7L3EM89-F1
#
_cell.length_a   1.000
_cell.length_b   1.000
_cell.length_c   1.000
_cell.angle_alpha   90.00
_cell.angle_beta   90.00
_cell.angle_gamma   90.00
#
_symmetry.space_group_name_H-M   'P 1'
#
loop_
_entity.id
_entity.type
_entity.pdbx_description
1 polymer ?
#
loop_
_entity_poly.entity_id
_entity_poly.type
_entity_poly.pdbx_seq_one_letter_code
_entity_poly.pdbx_strand_id
1 'polypeptide(L)'
;RRQVLEASQQLSEIISSEASAESSDPSTDTAPAAEEEPASHCLWVDKFTPRRYMELLSDDYTNRCLLKWLKLWDTVVFGKKPKPSPAAHPQPSHPKEHPNKWKTKVQLTEEILEAELDQHKRPKFKVALLCGPPGLGKTTLAHVIARHAGYNAVEMNA
;
A
#
# COMPACT_ATOMS: atom_id res chain seq x y z
N ARG A 1 10.96 20.63 30.74
CA ARG A 1 9.88 19.69 31.14
C ARG A 1 8.57 20.43 31.42
N ARG A 2 8.53 21.47 32.27
CA ARG A 2 7.29 22.23 32.57
C ARG A 2 6.67 22.92 31.34
N GLN A 3 7.49 23.60 30.51
CA GLN A 3 7.04 24.22 29.26
C GLN A 3 6.46 23.24 28.22
N VAL A 4 6.96 22.00 28.20
CA VAL A 4 6.47 20.97 27.24
C VAL A 4 5.10 20.44 27.68
N LEU A 5 4.88 20.29 28.98
CA LEU A 5 3.58 19.90 29.54
C LEU A 5 2.55 21.01 29.31
N GLU A 6 2.94 22.26 29.51
CA GLU A 6 2.09 23.44 29.31
C GLU A 6 1.69 23.60 27.83
N ALA A 7 2.64 23.41 26.90
CA ALA A 7 2.35 23.40 25.46
C ALA A 7 1.41 22.23 25.07
N SER A 8 1.59 21.04 25.65
CA SER A 8 0.71 19.89 25.41
C SER A 8 -0.72 20.15 25.91
N GLN A 9 -0.85 20.85 27.04
CA GLN A 9 -2.13 21.15 27.66
C GLN A 9 -2.89 22.21 26.85
N GLN A 10 -2.18 23.24 26.39
CA GLN A 10 -2.72 24.26 25.49
C GLN A 10 -3.20 23.66 24.16
N LEU A 11 -2.42 22.76 23.55
CA LEU A 11 -2.84 22.09 22.32
C LEU A 11 -4.08 21.21 22.52
N SER A 12 -4.21 20.56 23.68
CA SER A 12 -5.37 19.73 24.00
C SER A 12 -6.63 20.57 24.21
N GLU A 13 -6.51 21.74 24.84
CA GLU A 13 -7.61 22.69 25.01
C GLU A 13 -8.09 23.28 23.69
N ILE A 14 -7.16 23.61 22.78
CA ILE A 14 -7.50 24.13 21.44
C ILE A 14 -8.25 23.08 20.62
N ILE A 15 -7.79 21.82 20.63
CA ILE A 15 -8.46 20.74 19.89
C ILE A 15 -9.86 20.45 20.47
N SER A 16 -10.01 20.50 21.80
CA SER A 16 -11.30 20.26 22.46
C SER A 16 -12.30 21.40 22.29
N SER A 17 -11.83 22.64 22.15
CA SER A 17 -12.68 23.81 21.93
C SER A 17 -13.19 23.86 20.49
N GLU A 18 -12.34 23.53 19.51
CA GLU A 18 -12.76 23.39 18.10
C GLU A 18 -13.82 22.28 17.93
N ALA A 19 -13.68 21.16 18.65
CA ALA A 19 -14.66 20.06 18.62
C ALA A 19 -16.01 20.40 19.27
N SER A 20 -16.08 21.38 20.16
CA SER A 20 -17.33 21.77 20.84
C SER A 20 -18.11 22.85 20.08
N ALA A 21 -17.45 23.63 19.22
CA ALA A 21 -18.07 24.71 18.46
C ALA A 21 -18.95 24.24 17.29
N GLU A 22 -18.80 22.99 16.83
CA GLU A 22 -19.55 22.45 15.68
C GLU A 22 -20.95 21.87 16.00
N SER A 23 -21.46 22.01 17.24
CA SER A 23 -22.76 21.41 17.65
C SER A 23 -23.95 22.38 17.74
N SER A 24 -23.93 23.49 17.00
CA SER A 24 -25.09 24.38 16.93
C SER A 24 -25.82 24.25 15.58
N ASP A 25 -26.94 23.52 15.61
CA ASP A 25 -27.99 23.53 14.58
C ASP A 25 -28.65 24.93 14.53
N PRO A 26 -28.85 25.52 13.33
CA PRO A 26 -30.00 26.37 13.14
C PRO A 26 -30.75 25.97 11.86
N SER A 27 -31.95 25.44 12.04
CA SER A 27 -32.95 25.39 10.96
C SER A 27 -33.43 26.80 10.65
N THR A 28 -33.12 27.35 9.45
CA THR A 28 -33.98 28.34 8.79
C THR A 28 -33.74 28.37 7.27
N ASP A 29 -34.84 28.28 6.53
CA ASP A 29 -34.98 28.21 5.08
C ASP A 29 -34.71 29.57 4.39
N THR A 30 -33.89 29.65 3.34
CA THR A 30 -33.94 30.61 2.18
C THR A 30 -32.70 30.45 1.25
N ALA A 31 -32.95 30.00 0.00
CA ALA A 31 -32.36 30.28 -1.34
C ALA A 31 -30.83 30.57 -1.57
N PRO A 32 -30.29 30.29 -2.78
CA PRO A 32 -28.91 29.87 -2.99
C PRO A 32 -27.96 30.98 -3.45
N ALA A 33 -26.78 31.07 -2.83
CA ALA A 33 -25.52 31.50 -3.45
C ALA A 33 -24.42 31.67 -2.38
N ALA A 34 -23.55 30.68 -2.24
CA ALA A 34 -22.11 30.84 -2.01
C ALA A 34 -21.49 29.44 -1.95
N GLU A 35 -20.37 29.25 -2.65
CA GLU A 35 -19.58 28.03 -2.63
C GLU A 35 -19.01 27.84 -1.21
N GLU A 36 -19.62 26.94 -0.43
CA GLU A 36 -19.04 26.49 0.83
C GLU A 36 -17.97 25.44 0.54
N GLU A 37 -16.71 25.78 0.88
CA GLU A 37 -15.56 24.89 0.92
C GLU A 37 -15.89 23.60 1.72
N PRO A 38 -15.89 22.40 1.12
CA PRO A 38 -16.27 21.16 1.80
C PRO A 38 -15.09 20.59 2.61
N ALA A 39 -14.50 21.40 3.50
CA ALA A 39 -13.21 21.07 4.13
C ALA A 39 -13.28 20.72 5.63
N SER A 40 -14.46 20.57 6.25
CA SER A 40 -14.54 20.48 7.71
C SER A 40 -14.62 19.06 8.29
N HIS A 41 -14.96 18.02 7.51
CA HIS A 41 -15.13 16.66 8.04
C HIS A 41 -14.35 15.58 7.28
N CYS A 42 -13.02 15.72 7.18
CA CYS A 42 -12.14 14.67 6.65
C CYS A 42 -11.31 14.06 7.79
N LEU A 43 -11.39 12.74 7.97
CA LEU A 43 -10.55 12.05 8.95
C LEU A 43 -9.09 12.19 8.55
N TRP A 44 -8.19 12.30 9.53
CA TRP A 44 -6.75 12.34 9.25
C TRP A 44 -6.27 11.10 8.50
N VAL A 45 -6.89 9.95 8.75
CA VAL A 45 -6.58 8.70 8.02
C VAL A 45 -6.88 8.80 6.53
N ASP A 46 -7.87 9.60 6.14
CA ASP A 46 -8.24 9.83 4.74
C ASP A 46 -7.38 10.95 4.15
N LYS A 47 -7.16 12.03 4.91
CA LYS A 47 -6.33 13.17 4.50
C LYS A 47 -4.88 12.75 4.20
N PHE A 48 -4.32 11.88 5.04
CA PHE A 48 -2.95 11.38 4.94
C PHE A 48 -2.87 9.95 4.39
N THR A 49 -3.93 9.45 3.75
CA THR A 49 -3.90 8.13 3.12
C THR A 49 -2.83 8.10 2.02
N PRO A 50 -1.92 7.11 2.01
CA PRO A 50 -0.93 6.97 0.96
C PRO A 50 -1.58 6.87 -0.43
N ARG A 51 -1.18 7.74 -1.35
CA ARG A 51 -1.65 7.76 -2.74
C ARG A 51 -0.59 7.24 -3.70
N ARG A 52 0.68 7.30 -3.31
CA ARG A 52 1.83 6.93 -4.13
C ARG A 52 2.69 5.87 -3.45
N TYR A 53 3.40 5.10 -4.25
CA TYR A 53 4.29 4.04 -3.76
C TYR A 53 5.31 4.55 -2.73
N MET A 54 5.87 5.75 -2.94
CA MET A 54 6.86 6.35 -2.04
C MET A 54 6.29 6.85 -0.70
N GLU A 55 4.96 6.90 -0.56
CA GLU A 55 4.27 7.29 0.69
C GLU A 55 3.96 6.07 1.57
N LEU A 56 4.25 4.85 1.10
CA LEU A 56 4.03 3.62 1.86
C LEU A 56 5.05 3.51 2.99
N LEU A 57 4.55 3.38 4.22
CA LEU A 57 5.37 3.17 5.43
C LEU A 57 5.47 1.68 5.83
N SER A 58 4.96 0.78 4.99
CA SER A 58 5.11 -0.66 5.14
C SER A 58 6.55 -1.10 4.83
N ASP A 59 6.95 -2.28 5.29
CA ASP A 59 8.25 -2.88 4.99
C ASP A 59 8.56 -2.87 3.48
N ASP A 60 9.69 -2.26 3.11
CA ASP A 60 10.06 -2.07 1.71
C ASP A 60 10.23 -3.39 0.96
N TYR A 61 10.71 -4.44 1.63
CA TYR A 61 10.85 -5.75 1.01
C TYR A 61 9.48 -6.28 0.58
N THR A 62 8.49 -6.22 1.47
CA THR A 62 7.10 -6.61 1.20
C THR A 62 6.52 -5.80 0.03
N ASN A 63 6.73 -4.48 0.02
CA ASN A 63 6.27 -3.59 -1.05
C ASN A 63 6.88 -4.00 -2.41
N ARG A 64 8.19 -4.22 -2.45
CA ARG A 64 8.91 -4.68 -3.65
C ARG A 64 8.48 -6.07 -4.09
N CYS A 65 8.24 -7.00 -3.18
CA CYS A 65 7.79 -8.35 -3.49
C CYS A 65 6.41 -8.35 -4.15
N LEU A 66 5.45 -7.61 -3.59
CA LEU A 66 4.11 -7.52 -4.16
C LEU A 66 4.15 -6.83 -5.53
N LEU A 67 4.92 -5.76 -5.66
CA LEU A 67 5.09 -5.08 -6.95
C LEU A 67 5.75 -5.99 -7.99
N LYS A 68 6.83 -6.71 -7.63
CA LYS A 68 7.50 -7.67 -8.52
C LYS A 68 6.52 -8.75 -8.96
N TRP A 69 5.76 -9.34 -8.03
CA TRP A 69 4.73 -10.33 -8.34
C TRP A 69 3.67 -9.79 -9.31
N LEU A 70 3.16 -8.57 -9.07
CA LEU A 70 2.17 -7.96 -9.94
C LEU A 70 2.75 -7.69 -11.34
N LYS A 71 4.02 -7.28 -11.44
CA LYS A 71 4.71 -7.04 -12.71
C LYS A 71 4.92 -8.28 -13.56
N LEU A 72 4.95 -9.47 -12.96
CA LEU A 72 4.98 -10.72 -13.72
C LEU A 72 3.69 -10.92 -14.55
N TRP A 73 2.57 -10.27 -14.19
CA TRP A 73 1.34 -10.28 -14.97
C TRP A 73 1.34 -9.31 -16.17
N ASP A 74 2.29 -8.36 -16.25
CA ASP A 74 2.26 -7.29 -17.26
C ASP A 74 2.26 -7.83 -18.70
N THR A 75 2.88 -8.99 -18.93
CA THR A 75 2.92 -9.60 -20.27
C THR A 75 1.54 -10.00 -20.76
N VAL A 76 0.72 -10.61 -19.89
CA VAL A 76 -0.61 -11.09 -20.28
C VAL A 76 -1.68 -10.00 -20.20
N VAL A 77 -1.53 -9.04 -19.27
CA VAL A 77 -2.53 -7.98 -19.09
C VAL A 77 -2.32 -6.83 -20.08
N PHE A 78 -1.07 -6.46 -20.36
CA PHE A 78 -0.76 -5.32 -21.22
C PHE A 78 -0.12 -5.71 -22.55
N GLY A 79 0.14 -7.00 -22.81
CA GLY A 79 0.85 -7.44 -24.02
C GLY A 79 2.31 -6.97 -24.09
N LYS A 80 2.87 -6.45 -22.99
CA LYS A 80 4.24 -5.94 -22.95
C LYS A 80 5.20 -7.12 -22.96
N LYS A 81 6.06 -7.21 -23.97
CA LYS A 81 7.15 -8.20 -23.96
C LYS A 81 7.99 -7.98 -22.69
N PRO A 82 8.42 -9.05 -21.99
CA PRO A 82 9.28 -8.91 -20.82
C PRO A 82 10.47 -8.04 -21.20
N LYS A 83 10.69 -6.94 -20.46
CA LYS A 83 11.91 -6.15 -20.65
C LYS A 83 13.08 -7.11 -20.34
N PRO A 84 14.03 -7.32 -21.27
CA PRO A 84 15.18 -8.15 -20.97
C PRO A 84 15.87 -7.53 -19.75
N SER A 85 15.98 -8.30 -18.67
CA SER A 85 16.69 -7.86 -17.48
C SER A 85 18.09 -7.44 -17.91
N PRO A 86 18.52 -6.19 -17.70
CA PRO A 86 19.89 -5.81 -17.99
C PRO A 86 20.80 -6.61 -17.06
N ALA A 87 21.73 -7.35 -17.67
CA ALA A 87 22.69 -8.25 -17.06
C ALA A 87 22.14 -9.61 -16.60
N ALA A 88 22.21 -10.58 -17.53
CA ALA A 88 22.74 -11.89 -17.21
C ALA A 88 24.10 -11.70 -16.49
N HIS A 89 24.05 -11.54 -15.17
CA HIS A 89 25.20 -11.92 -14.36
C HIS A 89 25.34 -13.43 -14.56
N PRO A 90 26.55 -13.95 -14.86
CA PRO A 90 26.76 -15.39 -14.84
C PRO A 90 26.41 -15.85 -13.44
N GLN A 91 25.29 -16.55 -13.32
CA GLN A 91 24.90 -17.24 -12.09
C GLN A 91 26.08 -18.15 -11.74
N PRO A 92 26.74 -17.99 -10.57
CA PRO A 92 27.63 -19.04 -10.11
C PRO A 92 26.78 -20.30 -10.04
N SER A 93 27.22 -21.33 -10.76
CA SER A 93 26.64 -22.67 -10.79
C SER A 93 25.97 -22.99 -9.47
N HIS A 94 24.64 -23.19 -9.47
CA HIS A 94 23.91 -23.66 -8.31
C HIS A 94 24.69 -24.84 -7.69
N PRO A 95 25.26 -24.71 -6.49
CA PRO A 95 25.78 -25.88 -5.80
C PRO A 95 24.58 -26.77 -5.56
N LYS A 96 24.67 -28.05 -5.94
CA LYS A 96 23.65 -29.08 -5.68
C LYS A 96 23.05 -28.86 -4.28
N GLU A 97 21.81 -28.41 -4.21
CA GLU A 97 21.14 -28.12 -2.94
C GLU A 97 21.01 -29.41 -2.14
N HIS A 98 21.53 -29.38 -0.92
CA HIS A 98 21.26 -30.40 0.08
C HIS A 98 19.80 -30.24 0.56
N PRO A 99 18.98 -31.30 0.59
CA PRO A 99 17.54 -31.23 0.84
C PRO A 99 17.13 -30.78 2.26
N ASN A 100 18.08 -30.54 3.18
CA ASN A 100 17.83 -30.39 4.61
C ASN A 100 18.13 -28.98 5.18
N LYS A 101 18.06 -27.91 4.39
CA LYS A 101 18.22 -26.54 4.90
C LYS A 101 16.88 -25.82 4.98
N TRP A 102 16.47 -25.46 6.19
CA TRP A 102 15.33 -24.58 6.44
C TRP A 102 15.58 -23.22 5.77
N LYS A 103 14.85 -22.92 4.69
CA LYS A 103 14.97 -21.65 3.96
C LYS A 103 14.25 -20.53 4.72
N THR A 104 14.81 -19.33 4.71
CA THR A 104 14.18 -18.15 5.31
C THR A 104 12.97 -17.73 4.47
N LYS A 105 11.96 -17.08 5.07
CA LYS A 105 10.78 -16.55 4.35
C LYS A 105 11.17 -15.67 3.15
N VAL A 106 12.20 -14.84 3.30
CA VAL A 106 12.76 -13.98 2.24
C VAL A 106 13.28 -14.82 1.07
N GLN A 107 14.13 -15.82 1.35
CA GLN A 107 14.71 -16.69 0.33
C GLN A 107 13.62 -17.47 -0.44
N LEU A 108 12.64 -18.01 0.29
CA LEU A 108 11.52 -18.70 -0.33
C LEU A 108 10.70 -17.77 -1.23
N THR A 109 10.47 -16.53 -0.79
CA THR A 109 9.72 -15.54 -1.56
C THR A 109 10.48 -15.13 -2.82
N GLU A 110 11.80 -14.93 -2.74
CA GLU A 110 12.64 -14.65 -3.91
C GLU A 110 12.62 -15.79 -4.92
N GLU A 111 12.80 -17.03 -4.47
CA GLU A 111 12.73 -18.22 -5.31
C GLU A 111 11.38 -18.34 -6.03
N ILE A 112 10.28 -18.06 -5.33
CA ILE A 112 8.93 -18.04 -5.91
C ILE A 112 8.78 -16.94 -6.99
N LEU A 113 9.35 -15.76 -6.74
CA LEU A 113 9.26 -14.61 -7.65
C LEU A 113 10.19 -14.74 -8.87
N GLU A 114 11.22 -15.58 -8.78
CA GLU A 114 12.18 -15.86 -9.85
C GLU A 114 11.88 -17.15 -10.60
N ALA A 115 10.97 -17.97 -10.09
CA ALA A 115 10.46 -19.15 -10.78
C ALA A 115 9.95 -18.78 -12.18
N GLU A 116 10.19 -19.67 -13.13
CA GLU A 116 9.71 -19.49 -14.49
C GLU A 116 8.19 -19.30 -14.52
N LEU A 117 7.75 -18.42 -15.41
CA LEU A 117 6.33 -18.20 -15.68
C LEU A 117 5.70 -19.50 -16.20
N ASP A 118 4.39 -19.64 -15.98
CA ASP A 118 3.64 -20.77 -16.49
C ASP A 118 3.61 -20.79 -18.03
N GLN A 119 3.02 -21.84 -18.60
CA GLN A 119 2.84 -22.00 -20.05
C GLN A 119 2.13 -20.81 -20.72
N HIS A 120 1.38 -20.02 -19.94
CA HIS A 120 0.63 -18.86 -20.40
C HIS A 120 1.34 -17.54 -20.09
N LYS A 121 2.64 -17.56 -19.72
CA LYS A 121 3.42 -16.38 -19.32
C LYS A 121 2.83 -15.63 -18.13
N ARG A 122 2.23 -16.34 -17.18
CA ARG A 122 1.71 -15.82 -15.91
C ARG A 122 2.55 -16.30 -14.74
N PRO A 123 2.48 -15.64 -13.57
CA PRO A 123 3.06 -16.16 -12.34
C PRO A 123 2.62 -17.59 -12.05
N LYS A 124 3.54 -18.42 -11.60
CA LYS A 124 3.24 -19.77 -11.09
C LYS A 124 2.19 -19.72 -9.98
N PHE A 125 2.31 -18.75 -9.07
CA PHE A 125 1.32 -18.48 -8.03
C PHE A 125 0.45 -17.30 -8.44
N LYS A 126 -0.81 -17.60 -8.74
CA LYS A 126 -1.75 -16.63 -9.32
C LYS A 126 -2.41 -15.70 -8.30
N VAL A 127 -2.23 -15.99 -7.01
CA VAL A 127 -2.83 -15.23 -5.89
C VAL A 127 -1.72 -14.85 -4.93
N ALA A 128 -1.72 -13.59 -4.51
CA ALA A 128 -0.88 -13.09 -3.42
C ALA A 128 -1.72 -12.94 -2.15
N LEU A 129 -1.15 -13.34 -1.01
CA LEU A 129 -1.77 -13.19 0.31
C LEU A 129 -0.96 -12.19 1.13
N LEU A 130 -1.58 -11.06 1.49
CA LEU A 130 -1.02 -10.09 2.43
C LEU A 130 -1.55 -10.39 3.83
N CYS A 131 -0.66 -10.80 4.73
CA CYS A 131 -1.00 -11.09 6.12
C CYS A 131 -0.24 -10.17 7.08
N GLY A 132 -0.89 -9.83 8.21
CA GLY A 132 -0.32 -8.94 9.22
C GLY A 132 -1.37 -8.34 10.15
N PRO A 133 -0.96 -7.72 11.27
CA PRO A 133 -1.86 -7.10 12.24
C PRO A 133 -2.82 -6.07 11.61
N PRO A 134 -3.96 -5.77 12.26
CA PRO A 134 -4.84 -4.69 11.82
C PRO A 134 -4.10 -3.35 11.82
N GLY A 135 -4.51 -2.42 10.96
CA GLY A 135 -3.91 -1.07 10.87
C GLY A 135 -2.56 -0.98 10.16
N LEU A 136 -1.91 -2.10 9.78
CA LEU A 136 -0.62 -2.08 9.05
C LEU A 136 -0.70 -1.56 7.60
N GLY A 137 -1.89 -1.16 7.13
CA GLY A 137 -2.07 -0.65 5.77
C GLY A 137 -2.08 -1.72 4.67
N LYS A 138 -2.46 -2.97 4.97
CA LYS A 138 -2.52 -4.05 3.97
C LYS A 138 -3.41 -3.71 2.75
N THR A 139 -4.62 -3.21 3.02
CA THR A 139 -5.56 -2.78 1.97
C THR A 139 -4.98 -1.59 1.19
N THR A 140 -4.43 -0.60 1.90
CA THR A 140 -3.74 0.55 1.31
C THR A 140 -2.59 0.12 0.37
N LEU A 141 -1.74 -0.81 0.82
CA LEU A 141 -0.63 -1.34 0.05
C LEU A 141 -1.10 -1.98 -1.27
N ALA A 142 -2.13 -2.83 -1.21
CA ALA A 142 -2.68 -3.47 -2.39
C ALA A 142 -3.19 -2.45 -3.43
N HIS A 143 -3.94 -1.45 -2.99
CA HIS A 143 -4.47 -0.39 -3.87
C HIS A 143 -3.36 0.48 -4.47
N VAL A 144 -2.42 0.93 -3.64
CA VAL A 144 -1.33 1.81 -4.09
C VAL A 144 -0.44 1.08 -5.08
N ILE A 145 -0.08 -0.19 -4.84
CA ILE A 145 0.74 -0.98 -5.76
C ILE A 145 0.00 -1.26 -7.07
N ALA A 146 -1.30 -1.61 -7.01
CA ALA A 146 -2.10 -1.82 -8.20
C ALA A 146 -2.12 -0.56 -9.10
N ARG A 147 -2.48 0.59 -8.53
CA ARG A 147 -2.50 1.88 -9.25
C ARG A 147 -1.11 2.25 -9.76
N HIS A 148 -0.07 2.08 -8.94
CA HIS A 148 1.31 2.36 -9.33
C HIS A 148 1.77 1.50 -10.53
N ALA A 149 1.33 0.25 -10.59
CA ALA A 149 1.65 -0.65 -11.70
C ALA A 149 0.78 -0.45 -12.95
N GLY A 150 -0.25 0.40 -12.88
CA GLY A 150 -1.20 0.68 -13.97
C GLY A 150 -2.42 -0.25 -14.01
N TYR A 151 -2.72 -0.94 -12.91
CA TYR A 151 -3.88 -1.81 -12.78
C TYR A 151 -5.05 -1.05 -12.16
N ASN A 152 -6.27 -1.41 -12.56
CA ASN A 152 -7.49 -0.96 -11.89
C ASN A 152 -7.85 -1.93 -10.76
N ALA A 153 -7.86 -1.46 -9.52
CA ALA A 153 -8.19 -2.27 -8.35
C ALA A 153 -9.71 -2.29 -8.12
N VAL A 154 -10.26 -3.48 -7.94
CA VAL A 154 -11.66 -3.70 -7.53
C VAL A 154 -11.61 -4.38 -6.15
N GLU A 155 -12.20 -3.73 -5.16
CA GLU A 155 -12.23 -4.20 -3.77
C GLU A 155 -13.59 -4.80 -3.45
N MET A 156 -13.58 -5.93 -2.74
CA MET A 156 -14.76 -6.56 -2.17
C MET A 156 -14.56 -6.70 -0.67
N ASN A 157 -15.41 -6.02 0.11
CA ASN A 157 -15.37 -6.02 1.56
C ASN A 157 -16.45 -6.94 2.13
N ALA A 158 -16.19 -7.47 3.33
CA ALA A 158 -17.08 -8.37 4.05
C ALA A 158 -18.19 -7.62 4.78
#